data_AF-A0ABD2N5U4-F1
#
_entry.id   AF-A0ABD2N5U4-F1
#
_cell.length_a   1.000
_cell.length_b   1.000
_cell.length_c   1.000
_cell.angle_alpha   90.00
_cell.angle_beta   90.00
_cell.angle_gamma   90.00
#
_symmetry.space_group_name_H-M   'P 1'
#
loop_
_entity.id
_entity.type
_entity.pdbx_description
1 polymer ?
#
loop_
_entity_poly.entity_id
_entity_poly.type
_entity_poly.pdbx_seq_one_letter_code
_entity_poly.pdbx_strand_id
1 'polypeptide(L)'
;MAGRTSLPLTRVCTIMKSSSDVENVGKESTIIMAKAAELFIKKLVMDGYNTMRGGAGTNKTLQYQFLAEIVQSDDKYEFLRDMMPKKITVREYKKIMAKKNEENGVNKNGNSSDSSDSDSEDSSSSSSTSGDSVISVHSA
;
A
#
# COMPACT_ATOMS: atom_id res chain seq x y z
N MET A 1 -1.64 16.42 34.87
CA MET A 1 -1.95 15.02 34.54
C MET A 1 -0.94 14.53 33.51
N ALA A 2 0.03 13.71 33.90
CA ALA A 2 0.94 13.10 32.93
C ALA A 2 0.15 12.04 32.14
N GLY A 3 -0.27 12.40 30.91
CA GLY A 3 -0.96 11.48 30.02
C GLY A 3 -0.05 10.31 29.68
N ARG A 4 -0.30 9.14 30.27
CA ARG A 4 0.43 7.91 29.94
C ARG A 4 0.11 7.54 28.49
N THR A 5 1.08 7.68 27.60
CA THR A 5 1.01 7.17 26.23
C THR A 5 1.83 5.88 26.15
N SER A 6 1.39 4.90 25.34
CA SER A 6 2.13 3.65 25.15
C SER A 6 3.37 3.82 24.27
N LEU A 7 3.49 4.95 23.58
CA LEU A 7 4.59 5.24 22.67
C LEU A 7 5.72 5.99 23.40
N PRO A 8 6.99 5.62 23.17
CA PRO A 8 8.13 6.28 23.81
C PRO A 8 8.27 7.72 23.32
N LEU A 9 8.04 8.69 24.22
CA LEU A 9 8.04 10.13 23.89
C LEU A 9 9.33 10.60 23.21
N THR A 10 10.48 10.07 23.62
CA THR A 10 11.77 10.40 23.00
C THR A 10 11.78 10.07 21.51
N ARG A 11 11.25 8.90 21.12
CA ARG A 11 11.17 8.51 19.70
C ARG A 11 10.18 9.36 18.93
N VAL A 12 9.03 9.67 19.52
CA VAL A 12 8.04 10.56 18.91
C VAL A 12 8.65 11.93 18.65
N CYS A 13 9.37 12.50 19.62
CA CYS A 13 10.07 13.77 19.47
C CYS A 13 11.15 13.71 18.38
N THR A 14 11.94 12.63 18.30
CA THR A 14 12.94 12.45 17.24
C THR A 14 12.30 12.43 15.85
N ILE A 15 11.17 11.73 15.68
CA ILE A 15 10.44 11.69 14.40
C ILE A 15 9.87 13.06 14.07
N MET A 16 9.30 13.78 15.05
CA MET A 16 8.79 15.13 14.81
C MET A 16 9.88 16.10 14.34
N LYS A 17 11.13 15.93 14.83
CA LYS A 17 12.29 16.75 14.46
C LYS A 17 13.00 16.30 13.19
N SER A 18 12.62 15.19 12.56
CA SER A 18 13.25 14.77 11.30
C SER A 18 12.81 15.61 10.10
N SER A 19 11.74 16.39 10.25
CA SER A 19 11.31 17.36 9.24
C SER A 19 12.23 18.58 9.25
N SER A 20 12.68 19.03 8.07
CA SER A 20 13.62 20.14 7.89
C SER A 20 13.18 21.45 8.53
N ASP A 21 11.87 21.63 8.71
CA ASP A 21 11.27 22.90 9.11
C ASP A 21 10.92 22.95 10.61
N VAL A 22 11.36 21.94 11.39
CA VAL A 22 11.01 21.80 12.81
C VAL A 22 12.26 21.94 13.69
N GLU A 23 12.48 23.13 14.24
CA GLU A 23 13.60 23.40 15.14
C GLU A 23 13.34 22.94 16.58
N ASN A 24 12.17 23.30 17.12
CA ASN A 24 11.81 23.06 18.52
C ASN A 24 10.45 22.37 18.66
N VAL A 25 10.41 21.32 19.50
CA VAL A 25 9.18 20.57 19.80
C VAL A 25 8.95 20.60 21.31
N GLY A 26 7.79 21.10 21.73
CA GLY A 26 7.39 21.16 23.13
C GLY A 26 7.03 19.78 23.71
N LYS A 27 7.17 19.63 25.04
CA LYS A 27 6.80 18.40 25.76
C LYS A 27 5.31 18.07 25.59
N GLU A 28 4.44 19.05 25.78
CA GLU A 28 2.98 18.88 25.62
C GLU A 28 2.61 18.45 24.19
N SER A 29 3.23 19.06 23.17
CA SER A 29 3.05 18.68 21.77
C SER A 29 3.44 17.23 21.51
N THR A 30 4.55 16.79 22.12
CA THR A 30 5.03 15.39 22.01
C THR A 30 4.03 14.42 22.64
N ILE A 31 3.45 14.76 23.79
CA ILE A 31 2.45 13.93 24.48
C ILE A 31 1.18 13.82 23.65
N ILE A 32 0.67 14.95 23.14
CA ILE A 32 -0.52 14.98 22.28
C ILE A 32 -0.27 14.16 21.01
N MET A 33 0.88 14.34 20.35
CA MET A 33 1.24 13.58 19.15
C MET A 33 1.33 12.09 19.43
N ALA A 34 1.95 11.69 20.55
CA ALA A 34 2.02 10.29 20.96
C ALA A 34 0.61 9.71 21.20
N LYS A 35 -0.32 10.48 21.76
CA LYS A 35 -1.70 10.03 21.95
C LYS A 35 -2.47 9.95 20.63
N ALA A 36 -2.29 10.93 19.75
CA ALA A 36 -2.89 10.95 18.42
C ALA A 36 -2.43 9.74 17.60
N ALA A 37 -1.14 9.43 17.60
CA ALA A 37 -0.58 8.26 16.92
C ALA A 37 -1.15 6.94 17.47
N GLU A 38 -1.34 6.81 18.79
CA GLU A 38 -1.98 5.63 19.39
C GLU A 38 -3.42 5.44 18.90
N LEU A 39 -4.20 6.53 18.87
CA LEU A 39 -5.58 6.50 18.38
C LEU A 39 -5.64 6.25 16.86
N PHE A 40 -4.70 6.82 16.11
CA PHE A 40 -4.57 6.62 14.68
C PHE A 40 -4.35 5.14 14.34
N ILE A 41 -3.40 4.48 14.99
CA ILE A 41 -3.12 3.05 14.78
C ILE A 41 -4.36 2.21 15.08
N LYS A 42 -5.05 2.47 16.21
CA LYS A 42 -6.29 1.77 16.56
C LYS A 42 -7.37 1.94 15.50
N LYS A 43 -7.56 3.17 15.01
CA LYS A 43 -8.57 3.49 14.00
C LYS A 43 -8.25 2.83 12.65
N LEU A 44 -7.00 2.91 12.19
CA LEU A 44 -6.55 2.31 10.95
C LEU A 44 -6.76 0.78 10.95
N VAL A 45 -6.38 0.11 12.04
CA VAL A 45 -6.55 -1.34 12.21
C VAL A 45 -8.04 -1.72 12.24
N MET A 46 -8.87 -0.95 12.95
CA MET A 46 -10.31 -1.20 13.02
C MET A 46 -11.00 -1.02 11.67
N ASP A 47 -10.65 0.03 10.92
CA ASP A 47 -11.21 0.27 9.59
C ASP A 47 -10.78 -0.84 8.62
N GLY A 48 -9.52 -1.28 8.66
CA GLY A 48 -9.05 -2.41 7.86
C GLY A 48 -9.73 -3.72 8.21
N TYR A 49 -10.00 -3.96 9.49
CA TYR A 49 -10.74 -5.14 9.96
C TYR A 49 -12.21 -5.11 9.51
N ASN A 50 -12.85 -3.94 9.51
CA ASN A 50 -14.22 -3.78 9.01
C ASN A 50 -14.30 -4.05 7.50
N THR A 51 -13.34 -3.56 6.72
CA THR A 51 -13.23 -3.87 5.29
C THR A 51 -13.07 -5.37 5.04
N MET A 52 -12.23 -6.05 5.83
CA MET A 52 -12.09 -7.51 5.77
C MET A 52 -13.41 -8.24 6.05
N ARG A 53 -14.17 -7.81 7.07
CA ARG A 53 -15.46 -8.41 7.45
C ARG A 53 -16.60 -8.10 6.50
N GLY A 54 -16.54 -6.97 5.81
CA GLY A 54 -17.54 -6.57 4.81
C GLY A 54 -17.48 -7.43 3.54
N GLY A 55 -16.35 -8.09 3.28
CA GLY A 55 -16.22 -9.05 2.20
C GLY A 55 -16.90 -10.40 2.50
N ALA A 56 -17.17 -11.18 1.46
CA ALA A 56 -17.76 -12.53 1.57
C ALA A 56 -16.86 -13.58 2.26
N GLY A 57 -15.66 -13.20 2.73
CA GLY A 57 -14.68 -14.10 3.32
C GLY A 57 -14.84 -14.25 4.84
N THR A 58 -14.56 -15.44 5.36
CA THR A 58 -14.57 -15.75 6.80
C THR A 58 -13.23 -15.44 7.49
N ASN A 59 -12.43 -14.57 6.89
CA ASN A 59 -11.07 -14.27 7.34
C ASN A 59 -11.10 -13.73 8.77
N LYS A 60 -10.31 -14.35 9.65
CA LYS A 60 -10.16 -13.94 11.06
C LYS A 60 -8.87 -13.14 11.32
N THR A 61 -8.02 -13.05 10.30
CA THR A 61 -6.69 -12.43 10.37
C THR A 61 -6.64 -11.23 9.45
N LEU A 62 -6.36 -10.05 9.99
CA LEU A 62 -6.19 -8.83 9.21
C LEU A 62 -4.94 -8.96 8.32
N GLN A 63 -5.14 -8.87 7.01
CA GLN A 63 -4.07 -8.94 6.01
C GLN A 63 -3.76 -7.56 5.41
N TYR A 64 -2.55 -7.40 4.89
CA TYR A 64 -2.08 -6.16 4.26
C TYR A 64 -3.02 -5.64 3.17
N GLN A 65 -3.59 -6.53 2.34
CA GLN A 65 -4.46 -6.13 1.23
C GLN A 65 -5.65 -5.27 1.67
N PHE A 66 -6.22 -5.54 2.86
CA PHE A 66 -7.35 -4.77 3.39
C PHE A 66 -6.91 -3.39 3.88
N LEU A 67 -5.68 -3.27 4.40
CA LEU A 67 -5.09 -1.97 4.75
C LEU A 67 -4.78 -1.14 3.49
N ALA A 68 -4.19 -1.77 2.47
CA ALA A 68 -3.94 -1.10 1.20
C ALA A 68 -5.25 -0.69 0.51
N GLU A 69 -6.31 -1.50 0.64
CA GLU A 69 -7.63 -1.16 0.10
C GLU A 69 -8.22 0.10 0.75
N ILE A 70 -8.28 0.17 2.08
CA ILE A 70 -8.82 1.37 2.76
C ILE A 70 -8.01 2.62 2.46
N VAL A 71 -6.68 2.50 2.36
CA VAL A 71 -5.81 3.66 2.12
C VAL A 71 -5.97 4.24 0.72
N GLN A 72 -6.26 3.38 -0.26
CA GLN A 72 -6.49 3.81 -1.63
C GLN A 72 -7.93 4.28 -1.87
N SER A 73 -8.88 3.87 -1.03
CA SER A 73 -10.31 4.15 -1.21
C SER A 73 -10.82 5.33 -0.37
N ASP A 74 -10.21 5.64 0.77
CA ASP A 74 -10.66 6.68 1.70
C ASP A 74 -9.69 7.86 1.74
N ASP A 75 -10.19 9.05 1.44
CA ASP A 75 -9.39 10.28 1.33
C ASP A 75 -8.70 10.67 2.65
N LYS A 76 -9.25 10.27 3.80
CA LYS A 76 -8.61 10.56 5.10
C LYS A 76 -7.24 9.86 5.26
N TYR A 77 -6.96 8.86 4.43
CA TYR A 77 -5.70 8.12 4.39
C TYR A 77 -4.83 8.45 3.18
N GLU A 78 -5.16 9.49 2.42
CA GLU A 78 -4.42 9.88 1.21
C GLU A 78 -2.90 10.00 1.45
N PHE A 79 -2.51 10.56 2.59
CA PHE A 79 -1.10 10.71 3.00
C PHE A 79 -0.32 9.38 3.12
N LEU A 80 -1.00 8.23 3.14
CA LEU A 80 -0.39 6.90 3.19
C LEU A 80 -0.29 6.20 1.83
N ARG A 81 -0.86 6.76 0.75
CA ARG A 81 -0.97 6.06 -0.54
C ARG A 81 0.38 5.65 -1.12
N ASP A 82 1.37 6.53 -1.01
CA ASP A 82 2.73 6.28 -1.50
C ASP A 82 3.47 5.24 -0.64
N MET A 83 3.11 5.14 0.64
CA MET A 83 3.72 4.19 1.58
C MET A 83 3.04 2.81 1.56
N MET A 84 1.76 2.74 1.16
CA MET A 84 0.97 1.51 1.12
C MET A 84 0.32 1.29 -0.25
N PRO A 85 1.12 0.90 -1.26
CA PRO A 85 0.59 0.57 -2.58
C PRO A 85 -0.22 -0.74 -2.55
N LYS A 86 -1.22 -0.82 -3.45
CA LYS A 86 -1.92 -2.07 -3.74
C LYS A 86 -0.97 -3.04 -4.44
N LYS A 87 -0.85 -4.25 -3.89
CA LYS A 87 -0.07 -5.32 -4.53
C LYS A 87 -0.82 -5.82 -5.76
N ILE A 88 -0.13 -5.94 -6.88
CA ILE A 88 -0.61 -6.59 -8.10
C ILE A 88 0.35 -7.70 -8.49
N THR A 89 -0.16 -8.77 -9.06
CA THR A 89 0.67 -9.87 -9.56
C THR A 89 1.37 -9.46 -10.86
N VAL A 90 2.50 -10.11 -11.19
CA VAL A 90 3.20 -9.90 -12.48
C VAL A 90 2.25 -10.15 -13.66
N ARG A 91 1.38 -11.16 -13.53
CA ARG A 91 0.36 -11.48 -14.55
C ARG A 91 -0.63 -10.33 -14.74
N GLU A 92 -1.11 -9.74 -13.65
CA GLU A 92 -1.99 -8.57 -13.72
C GLU A 92 -1.27 -7.34 -14.27
N TYR A 93 -0.04 -7.10 -13.84
CA TYR A 93 0.78 -6.00 -14.37
C TYR A 93 0.95 -6.11 -15.88
N LYS A 94 1.32 -7.29 -16.41
CA LYS A 94 1.42 -7.54 -17.85
C LYS A 94 0.11 -7.23 -18.59
N LYS A 95 -1.03 -7.63 -18.02
CA LYS A 95 -2.36 -7.32 -18.58
C LYS A 95 -2.67 -5.81 -18.56
N ILE A 96 -2.38 -5.12 -17.46
CA ILE A 96 -2.59 -3.67 -17.33
C ILE A 96 -1.71 -2.92 -18.35
N MET A 97 -0.46 -3.34 -18.53
CA MET A 97 0.44 -2.73 -19.51
C MET A 97 0.00 -2.98 -20.96
N ALA A 98 -0.43 -4.20 -21.30
CA ALA A 98 -0.99 -4.51 -22.61
C ALA A 98 -2.22 -3.63 -22.92
N LYS A 99 -3.17 -3.56 -21.97
CA LYS A 99 -4.38 -2.73 -22.09
C LYS A 99 -4.06 -1.23 -22.21
N LYS A 100 -3.08 -0.72 -21.45
CA LYS A 100 -2.63 0.67 -21.53
C LYS A 100 -1.96 1.00 -22.87
N ASN A 101 -1.24 0.03 -23.45
CA ASN A 101 -0.63 0.19 -24.78
C ASN A 101 -1.69 0.21 -25.88
N GLU A 102 -2.74 -0.61 -25.75
CA GLU A 102 -3.90 -0.61 -26.65
C GLU A 102 -4.70 0.71 -26.54
N GLU A 103 -4.98 1.21 -25.33
CA GLU A 103 -5.71 2.47 -25.12
C GLU A 103 -4.93 3.70 -25.62
N ASN A 104 -3.60 3.70 -25.51
CA ASN A 104 -2.75 4.77 -26.07
C ASN A 104 -2.56 4.67 -27.60
N GLY A 105 -2.80 3.49 -28.20
CA GLY A 105 -2.69 3.26 -29.65
C GLY A 105 -3.88 3.79 -30.48
N VAL A 106 -5.02 4.09 -29.85
CA VAL A 106 -6.26 4.49 -30.55
C VAL A 106 -6.24 5.94 -31.06
N ASN A 107 -5.24 6.76 -30.71
CA ASN A 107 -5.11 8.12 -31.27
C ASN A 107 -4.16 8.22 -32.49
N LYS A 108 -3.88 7.11 -33.18
CA LYS A 108 -3.35 7.12 -34.55
C LYS A 108 -4.16 6.16 -35.42
N ASN A 109 -5.04 6.74 -36.24
CA ASN A 109 -5.58 6.08 -37.44
C ASN A 109 -4.48 5.36 -38.21
N GLY A 110 -4.65 4.07 -38.50
CA GLY A 110 -3.79 3.35 -39.43
C GLY A 110 -3.78 1.84 -39.24
N ASN A 111 -4.76 1.17 -39.85
CA ASN A 111 -4.80 -0.25 -40.22
C ASN A 111 -3.45 -0.99 -40.27
N SER A 112 -3.27 -2.01 -39.43
CA SER A 112 -2.59 -3.26 -39.81
C SER A 112 -2.84 -4.35 -38.78
N SER A 113 -3.54 -5.40 -39.21
CA SER A 113 -3.51 -6.73 -38.61
C SER A 113 -2.06 -7.21 -38.50
N ASP A 114 -1.63 -7.62 -37.31
CA ASP A 114 -0.66 -8.70 -37.25
C ASP A 114 -0.83 -9.54 -35.98
N SER A 115 -1.05 -10.80 -36.23
CA SER A 115 -1.14 -11.91 -35.29
C SER A 115 0.26 -12.33 -34.86
N SER A 116 0.50 -12.50 -33.56
CA SER A 116 1.71 -13.17 -33.10
C SER A 116 1.38 -14.01 -31.87
N ASP A 117 1.07 -15.28 -32.13
CA ASP A 117 1.25 -16.35 -31.16
C ASP A 117 2.74 -16.42 -30.79
N SER A 118 3.03 -16.56 -29.51
CA SER A 118 4.33 -17.04 -29.03
C SER A 118 4.11 -17.88 -27.80
N ASP A 119 3.93 -19.17 -28.08
CA ASP A 119 4.17 -20.24 -27.14
C ASP A 119 5.63 -20.19 -26.66
N SER A 120 5.82 -20.36 -25.37
CA SER A 120 7.10 -20.76 -24.81
C SER A 120 6.81 -21.64 -23.61
N GLU A 121 6.82 -22.95 -23.86
CA GLU A 121 7.03 -23.93 -22.81
C GLU A 121 8.48 -23.85 -22.35
N ASP A 122 8.71 -23.83 -21.04
CA ASP A 122 9.91 -24.44 -20.49
C ASP A 122 9.56 -25.28 -19.25
N SER A 123 10.17 -26.44 -19.22
CA SER A 123 9.88 -27.59 -18.40
C SER A 123 10.56 -27.47 -17.04
N SER A 124 9.89 -28.01 -16.03
CA SER A 124 10.33 -28.12 -14.65
C SER A 124 11.75 -28.66 -14.43
N SER A 125 12.49 -28.04 -13.51
CA SER A 125 13.21 -28.83 -12.49
C SER A 125 13.00 -28.24 -11.10
N SER A 126 12.55 -29.09 -10.20
CA SER A 126 12.13 -28.81 -8.83
C SER A 126 13.32 -28.68 -7.87
N SER A 127 13.36 -27.60 -7.09
CA SER A 127 13.68 -27.70 -5.66
C SER A 127 13.08 -26.52 -4.89
N SER A 128 12.52 -26.86 -3.74
CA SER A 128 11.61 -26.13 -2.88
C SER A 128 12.23 -24.98 -2.08
N THR A 129 11.61 -23.79 -2.12
CA THR A 129 11.15 -22.99 -0.95
C THR A 129 10.29 -21.82 -1.44
N SER A 130 9.05 -21.75 -0.93
CA SER A 130 7.99 -20.81 -1.33
C SER A 130 8.33 -19.34 -1.05
N GLY A 131 8.24 -18.49 -2.07
CA GLY A 131 8.32 -17.03 -1.94
C GLY A 131 7.85 -16.35 -3.22
N ASP A 132 6.55 -16.02 -3.31
CA ASP A 132 6.01 -15.24 -4.42
C ASP A 132 6.66 -13.84 -4.46
N SER A 133 7.28 -13.50 -5.59
CA SER A 133 7.93 -12.22 -5.81
C SER A 133 6.89 -11.13 -6.09
N VAL A 134 6.63 -10.29 -5.10
CA VAL A 134 5.74 -9.12 -5.18
C VAL A 134 6.50 -7.91 -5.73
N ILE A 135 5.96 -7.25 -6.76
CA ILE A 135 6.50 -6.00 -7.34
C ILE A 135 5.64 -4.82 -6.90
N SER A 136 6.31 -3.74 -6.47
CA SER A 136 5.68 -2.47 -6.10
C SER A 136 5.82 -1.47 -7.25
N VAL A 137 4.70 -1.02 -7.82
CA VAL A 137 4.69 -0.09 -8.95
C VAL A 137 4.69 1.36 -8.43
N HIS A 138 5.73 2.12 -8.75
CA HIS A 138 5.74 3.58 -8.61
C HIS A 138 5.73 4.18 -10.02
N SER A 139 4.89 5.18 -10.25
CA SER A 139 4.86 5.94 -11.51
C SER A 139 6.05 6.89 -11.57
N ALA A 140 6.71 6.94 -12.73
CA ALA A 140 7.66 7.98 -13.12
C ALA A 140 6.92 9.23 -13.64
#